data_AF-A0A9N9EHE9-F1
#
_entry.id   AF-A0A9N9EHE9-F1
#
_cell.length_a   1.000
_cell.length_b   1.000
_cell.length_c   1.000
_cell.angle_alpha   90.00
_cell.angle_beta   90.00
_cell.angle_gamma   90.00
#
_symmetry.space_group_name_H-M   'P 1'
#
loop_
_entity.id
_entity.type
_entity.pdbx_description
1 polymer ?
#
loop_
_entity_poly.entity_id
_entity_poly.type
_entity_poly.pdbx_seq_one_letter_code
_entity_poly.pdbx_strand_id
1 'polypeptide(L)' 'MLRLTSQQAEKFYEEHKEKPFFKDMVEFMSSYPVVIICLEGEDAIKLNRKIMGATNPLEAK' A
#
# COMPACT_ATOMS: atom_id res chain seq x y z
N MET A 1 13.58 -6.82 -3.72
CA MET A 1 12.92 -5.73 -4.48
C MET A 1 12.16 -6.35 -5.63
N LEU A 2 10.89 -6.01 -5.79
CA LEU A 2 9.99 -6.53 -6.82
C LEU A 2 9.32 -5.35 -7.51
N ARG A 3 9.13 -5.38 -8.82
CA ARG A 3 8.24 -4.42 -9.49
C ARG A 3 6.92 -5.12 -9.81
N LEU A 4 5.81 -4.55 -9.33
CA LEU A 4 4.49 -5.09 -9.62
C LEU A 4 4.12 -4.80 -11.08
N THR A 5 3.54 -5.79 -11.75
CA THR A 5 2.78 -5.55 -12.99
C THR A 5 1.46 -4.86 -12.66
N SER A 6 0.87 -4.12 -13.61
CA SER A 6 -0.44 -3.49 -13.40
C SER A 6 -1.50 -4.51 -13.00
N GLN A 7 -1.50 -5.70 -13.60
CA GLN A 7 -2.43 -6.78 -13.24
C GLN A 7 -2.26 -7.26 -11.78
N GLN A 8 -1.02 -7.37 -11.29
CA GLN A 8 -0.76 -7.71 -9.89
C GLN A 8 -1.23 -6.60 -8.94
N ALA A 9 -1.00 -5.33 -9.30
CA ALA A 9 -1.46 -4.19 -8.50
C ALA A 9 -2.99 -4.09 -8.49
N GLU A 10 -3.67 -4.28 -9.63
CA GLU A 10 -5.13 -4.32 -9.72
C GLU A 10 -5.73 -5.40 -8.84
N LYS A 11 -5.16 -6.61 -8.88
CA LYS A 11 -5.62 -7.72 -8.03
C LYS A 11 -5.37 -7.45 -6.56
N PHE A 12 -4.23 -6.85 -6.21
CA PHE A 12 -3.89 -6.54 -4.82
C PHE A 12 -4.81 -5.47 -4.23
N TYR A 13 -5.27 -4.51 -5.05
CA TYR A 13 -6.13 -3.41 -4.63
C TYR A 13 -7.60 -3.54 -5.07
N GLU A 14 -8.07 -4.75 -5.40
CA GLU A 14 -9.40 -4.99 -5.97
C GLU A 14 -10.55 -4.36 -5.15
N GLU A 15 -10.41 -4.31 -3.82
CA GLU A 15 -11.37 -3.67 -2.90
C GLU A 15 -11.63 -2.19 -3.21
N HIS A 16 -10.70 -1.51 -3.90
CA HIS A 16 -10.80 -0.10 -4.27
C HIS A 16 -11.26 0.13 -5.72
N LYS A 17 -11.63 -0.91 -6.48
CA LYS A 17 -11.90 -0.81 -7.92
C LYS A 17 -12.95 0.24 -8.32
N GLU A 18 -13.93 0.50 -7.46
CA GLU A 18 -14.99 1.49 -7.69
C GLU A 18 -14.60 2.91 -7.23
N LYS A 19 -13.41 3.10 -6.65
CA LYS A 19 -12.95 4.41 -6.17
C LYS A 19 -12.42 5.24 -7.34
N PRO A 20 -12.66 6.56 -7.35
CA PRO A 20 -12.22 7.43 -8.45
C PRO A 20 -10.70 7.47 -8.63
N PHE A 21 -9.93 7.23 -7.56
CA PHE A 21 -8.47 7.22 -7.56
C PHE A 21 -7.84 5.86 -7.90
N PHE A 22 -8.64 4.83 -8.20
CA PHE A 22 -8.13 3.46 -8.34
C PHE A 22 -7.08 3.32 -9.44
N LYS A 23 -7.34 3.91 -10.61
CA LYS A 23 -6.42 3.83 -11.76
C LYS A 23 -5.07 4.48 -11.45
N ASP A 24 -5.10 5.68 -10.87
CA ASP A 24 -3.89 6.42 -10.50
C ASP A 24 -3.08 5.65 -9.44
N MET A 25 -3.75 5.00 -8.49
CA MET A 25 -3.09 4.15 -7.49
C MET A 25 -2.41 2.92 -8.12
N VAL A 26 -3.06 2.24 -9.06
CA VAL A 26 -2.49 1.09 -9.78
C VAL A 26 -1.27 1.52 -10.60
N GLU A 27 -1.37 2.66 -11.30
CA GLU A 27 -0.25 3.22 -12.07
C GLU A 27 0.93 3.56 -11.15
N PHE A 28 0.67 4.26 -10.04
CA PHE A 28 1.70 4.60 -9.07
C PHE A 28 2.39 3.35 -8.50
N MET A 29 1.62 2.34 -8.08
CA MET A 29 2.15 1.13 -7.46
C MET A 29 2.92 0.20 -8.42
N SER A 30 2.75 0.38 -9.74
CA SER A 30 3.48 -0.39 -10.77
C SER A 30 4.61 0.41 -11.45
N SER A 31 4.74 1.70 -11.13
CA SER A 31 5.72 2.61 -11.74
C SER A 31 7.18 2.28 -11.36
N TYR A 32 7.43 1.83 -10.13
CA TYR A 32 8.79 1.57 -9.62
C TYR A 32 8.87 0.28 -8.79
N PRO A 33 10.09 -0.26 -8.55
CA PRO A 33 10.28 -1.39 -7.65
C PRO A 33 9.86 -1.06 -6.21
N VAL A 34 9.20 -2.02 -5.56
CA VAL A 34 8.77 -1.98 -4.16
C VAL A 34 9.52 -2.99 -3.32
N VAL A 35 9.46 -2.78 -1.99
CA VAL A 35 9.92 -3.74 -0.99
C VAL A 35 8.69 -4.31 -0.30
N ILE A 36 8.60 -5.64 -0.27
CA ILE A 36 7.55 -6.38 0.45
C ILE A 36 8.20 -6.96 1.70
N ILE A 37 7.56 -6.75 2.85
CA ILE A 37 8.08 -7.16 4.16
C ILE A 37 6.98 -7.93 4.89
N CYS A 38 7.34 -9.03 5.55
CA CYS A 38 6.49 -9.71 6.52
C CYS A 38 6.96 -9.30 7.92
N LEU A 39 6.06 -8.68 8.70
CA LEU A 39 6.35 -8.28 10.07
C LEU A 39 5.71 -9.30 11.02
N GLU A 40 6.49 -9.79 11.98
CA GLU A 40 6.07 -10.73 13.01
C GLU A 40 6.42 -10.16 14.40
N GLY A 41 5.53 -10.36 15.35
CA GLY A 41 5.69 -9.91 16.73
C GLY A 41 4.34 -9.77 17.45
N GLU A 42 4.39 -9.56 18.75
CA GLU A 42 3.21 -9.24 19.55
C GLU A 42 2.60 -7.91 19.08
N ASP A 43 1.28 -7.86 18.93
CA ASP A 43 0.55 -6.67 18.45
C ASP A 43 1.06 -6.10 17.10
N ALA A 44 1.70 -6.91 16.25
CA ALA A 44 2.35 -6.46 15.01
C ALA A 44 1.47 -5.56 14.12
N ILE A 45 0.17 -5.87 14.01
CA ILE A 45 -0.79 -5.06 13.23
C ILE A 45 -0.95 -3.65 13.83
N LYS A 46 -1.18 -3.57 15.15
CA LYS A 46 -1.41 -2.31 15.87
C LYS A 46 -0.15 -1.45 15.88
N LEU A 47 1.00 -2.08 16.11
CA LEU A 47 2.29 -1.40 16.10
C LEU A 47 2.64 -0.88 14.71
N ASN A 48 2.44 -1.68 13.65
CA ASN A 48 2.68 -1.24 12.29
C ASN A 48 1.79 -0.04 11.92
N ARG A 49 0.49 -0.09 12.25
CA ARG A 49 -0.43 1.04 12.06
C ARG A 49 0.01 2.30 12.81
N LYS A 50 0.52 2.15 14.03
CA LYS A 50 1.06 3.27 14.82
C LYS A 50 2.31 3.88 14.19
N ILE A 51 3.22 3.05 13.66
CA ILE A 51 4.46 3.49 13.00
C ILE A 51 4.16 4.20 11.68
N MET A 52 3.20 3.69 10.89
CA MET A 52 2.81 4.31 9.61
C MET A 52 2.20 5.72 9.80
N GLY A 53 1.51 5.97 10.92
CA GLY A 53 0.88 7.27 11.18
C GLY A 53 -0.41 7.51 10.40
N ALA A 54 -0.80 8.77 10.26
CA ALA A 54 -2.02 9.16 9.54
C ALA A 54 -1.86 8.96 8.03
N THR A 55 -2.94 8.56 7.34
CA THR A 55 -2.94 8.37 5.88
C THR A 55 -2.69 9.69 5.14
N ASN A 56 -3.24 10.80 5.63
CA ASN A 56 -2.90 12.13 5.13
C ASN A 56 -1.53 12.52 5.71
N PRO A 57 -0.48 12.66 4.89
CA PRO A 57 0.85 12.99 5.38
C PRO A 57 0.91 14.37 6.06
N LEU A 58 -0.01 15.28 5.73
CA LEU A 58 -0.10 16.60 6.39
C LEU A 58 -0.65 16.51 7.82
N GLU A 59 -1.29 15.40 8.18
CA GLU A 59 -1.83 15.12 9.51
C GLU A 59 -0.94 14.16 10.31
N ALA A 60 0.14 13.66 9.70
CA ALA A 60 1.13 12.83 10.38
C ALA A 60 1.94 13.71 11.36
N LYS A 61 2.13 13.20 12.58
CA LYS A 61 2.90 13.86 13.65
C LYS A 61 4.30 13.30 13.76
#